data_AF-A0A923V7H5-F1
#
_entry.id   AF-A0A923V7H5-F1
#
_cell.length_a   1.000
_cell.length_b   1.000
_cell.length_c   1.000
_cell.angle_alpha   90.00
_cell.angle_beta   90.00
_cell.angle_gamma   90.00
#
_symmetry.space_group_name_H-M   'P 1'
#
loop_
_entity.id
_entity.type
_entity.pdbx_description
1 polymer ?
#
loop_
_entity_poly.entity_id
_entity_poly.type
_entity_poly.pdbx_seq_one_letter_code
_entity_poly.pdbx_strand_id
1 'polypeptide(L)'
;MSTKSLSQRLQKIYGRLTFGSYLRSARTMQDKTQKDMADFLGIPKSMLCDIEKGRQIPSIYLAVKMIRKCKLPEIMAVKYIMQDQLYQAGLKFDVQIKKVA
;
A
#
# COMPACT_ATOMS: atom_id res chain seq x y z
N MET A 1 -14.59 21.96 -13.42
CA MET A 1 -13.96 20.72 -13.92
C MET A 1 -14.04 19.65 -12.84
N SER A 2 -14.73 18.53 -13.10
CA SER A 2 -15.06 17.54 -12.06
C SER A 2 -13.84 16.74 -11.61
N THR A 3 -13.58 16.68 -10.31
CA THR A 3 -12.46 15.93 -9.67
C THR A 3 -12.44 14.45 -10.05
N LYS A 4 -13.61 13.88 -10.35
CA LYS A 4 -13.78 12.48 -10.78
C LYS A 4 -13.08 12.15 -12.11
N SER A 5 -13.00 13.13 -13.02
CA SER A 5 -12.32 12.99 -14.32
C SER A 5 -10.80 12.94 -14.16
N LEU A 6 -10.26 13.73 -13.22
CA LEU A 6 -8.83 13.79 -12.95
C LEU A 6 -8.32 12.49 -12.32
N SER A 7 -9.04 11.94 -11.34
CA SER A 7 -8.65 10.68 -10.69
C SER A 7 -8.61 9.50 -11.67
N GLN A 8 -9.58 9.43 -12.60
CA GLN A 8 -9.60 8.40 -13.65
C GLN A 8 -8.42 8.54 -14.62
N ARG A 9 -8.06 9.78 -14.98
CA ARG A 9 -6.88 10.05 -15.82
C ARG A 9 -5.58 9.66 -15.13
N LEU A 10 -5.42 10.03 -13.86
CA LEU A 10 -4.24 9.65 -13.07
C LEU A 10 -4.11 8.14 -12.94
N GLN A 11 -5.22 7.44 -12.72
CA GLN A 11 -5.23 5.98 -12.63
C GLN A 11 -4.84 5.30 -13.95
N LYS A 12 -5.18 5.89 -15.11
CA LYS A 12 -4.71 5.39 -16.41
C LYS A 12 -3.19 5.53 -16.59
N ILE A 13 -2.59 6.59 -16.05
CA ILE A 13 -1.16 6.89 -16.22
C ILE A 13 -0.32 6.09 -15.22
N TYR A 14 -0.70 6.11 -13.94
CA TYR A 14 0.10 5.55 -12.84
C TYR A 14 -0.38 4.18 -12.37
N GLY A 15 -1.50 3.71 -12.90
CA GLY A 15 -2.15 2.48 -12.45
C GLY A 15 -2.95 2.66 -11.17
N ARG A 16 -3.36 1.53 -10.59
CA ARG A 16 -4.13 1.46 -9.34
C ARG A 16 -3.23 1.75 -8.15
N LEU A 17 -3.74 2.52 -7.19
CA LEU A 17 -3.11 2.66 -5.87
C LEU A 17 -3.24 1.35 -5.09
N THR A 18 -2.11 0.71 -4.82
CA THR A 18 -1.99 -0.55 -4.06
C THR A 18 -1.20 -0.32 -2.78
N PHE A 19 -1.29 -1.26 -1.84
CA PHE A 19 -0.46 -1.24 -0.65
C PHE A 19 1.04 -1.25 -0.99
N GLY A 20 1.43 -2.03 -2.01
CA GLY A 20 2.80 -2.06 -2.52
C GLY A 20 3.29 -0.69 -2.97
N SER A 21 2.47 0.05 -3.73
CA SER A 21 2.79 1.42 -4.16
C SER A 21 2.90 2.38 -2.96
N TYR A 22 2.02 2.23 -1.97
CA TYR A 22 2.03 3.05 -0.77
C TYR A 22 3.28 2.82 0.09
N LEU A 23 3.67 1.55 0.29
CA LEU A 23 4.90 1.20 1.01
C LEU A 23 6.14 1.68 0.25
N ARG A 24 6.14 1.58 -1.08
CA ARG A 24 7.21 2.11 -1.93
C ARG A 24 7.34 3.62 -1.77
N SER A 25 6.24 4.37 -1.77
CA SER A 25 6.25 5.81 -1.50
C SER A 25 6.82 6.13 -0.12
N ALA A 26 6.40 5.37 0.91
CA ALA A 26 6.94 5.51 2.26
C ALA A 26 8.47 5.33 2.31
N ARG A 27 8.99 4.40 1.50
CA ARG A 27 10.43 4.13 1.36
C ARG A 27 11.17 5.25 0.65
N THR A 28 10.66 5.69 -0.50
CA THR A 28 11.32 6.74 -1.29
C THR A 28 11.28 8.09 -0.58
N MET A 29 10.23 8.39 0.18
CA MET A 29 10.16 9.61 1.02
C MET A 29 11.20 9.65 2.14
N GLN A 30 11.79 8.51 2.48
CA GLN A 30 12.85 8.39 3.49
C GLN A 30 14.22 8.15 2.86
N ASP A 31 14.34 8.26 1.53
CA ASP A 31 15.57 8.00 0.75
C ASP A 31 16.22 6.63 1.03
N LYS A 32 15.39 5.62 1.33
CA LYS A 32 15.86 4.27 1.64
C LYS A 32 15.92 3.38 0.41
N THR A 33 16.98 2.58 0.30
CA THR A 33 16.99 1.45 -0.64
C THR A 33 16.03 0.36 -0.15
N GLN A 34 15.70 -0.62 -1.01
CA GLN A 34 14.90 -1.77 -0.59
C GLN A 34 15.58 -2.56 0.53
N LYS A 35 16.92 -2.61 0.56
CA LYS A 35 17.65 -3.29 1.63
C LYS A 35 17.45 -2.54 2.95
N ASP A 36 17.72 -1.23 2.97
CA ASP A 36 17.63 -0.41 4.18
C ASP A 36 16.21 -0.39 4.76
N MET A 37 15.20 -0.36 3.89
CA MET A 37 13.81 -0.43 4.33
C MET A 37 13.44 -1.81 4.88
N ALA A 38 13.90 -2.89 4.25
CA ALA A 38 13.65 -4.24 4.73
C ALA A 38 14.27 -4.45 6.13
N ASP A 39 15.51 -3.99 6.32
CA ASP A 39 16.22 -4.02 7.61
C ASP A 39 15.46 -3.17 8.66
N PHE A 40 15.03 -1.97 8.31
CA PHE A 40 14.22 -1.09 9.17
C PHE A 40 12.88 -1.71 9.59
N LEU A 41 12.20 -2.37 8.66
CA LEU A 41 10.92 -3.04 8.92
C LEU A 41 11.09 -4.36 9.69
N GLY A 42 12.27 -5.00 9.59
CA GLY A 42 12.55 -6.31 10.15
C GLY A 42 11.97 -7.44 9.31
N ILE A 43 12.06 -7.34 7.99
CA ILE A 43 11.57 -8.33 7.03
C ILE A 43 12.66 -8.69 6.01
N PRO A 44 12.56 -9.83 5.32
CA PRO A 44 13.47 -10.12 4.21
C PRO A 44 13.33 -9.11 3.06
N LYS A 45 14.45 -8.72 2.44
CA LYS A 45 14.45 -7.85 1.24
C LYS A 45 13.60 -8.42 0.10
N SER A 46 13.62 -9.75 -0.09
CA SER A 46 12.78 -10.43 -1.09
C SER A 46 11.30 -10.17 -0.85
N MET A 47 10.85 -10.33 0.40
CA MET A 47 9.48 -10.03 0.81
C MET A 47 9.12 -8.57 0.53
N LEU A 48 9.98 -7.60 0.87
CA LEU A 48 9.72 -6.20 0.55
C LEU A 48 9.55 -5.98 -0.97
N CYS A 49 10.44 -6.56 -1.77
CA CYS A 49 10.38 -6.46 -3.23
C CYS A 49 9.07 -7.03 -3.79
N ASP A 50 8.63 -8.17 -3.27
CA ASP A 50 7.39 -8.82 -3.70
C ASP A 50 6.14 -8.06 -3.25
N ILE A 51 6.17 -7.46 -2.06
CA ILE A 51 5.12 -6.55 -1.59
C ILE A 51 5.05 -5.30 -2.48
N GLU A 52 6.18 -4.63 -2.75
CA GLU A 52 6.20 -3.41 -3.58
C GLU A 52 5.72 -3.65 -5.01
N LYS A 53 5.93 -4.86 -5.54
CA LYS A 53 5.45 -5.28 -6.86
C LYS A 53 4.02 -5.82 -6.86
N GLY A 54 3.40 -5.97 -5.68
CA GLY A 54 2.06 -6.54 -5.55
C GLY A 54 1.99 -8.06 -5.81
N ARG A 55 3.11 -8.77 -5.77
CA ARG A 55 3.17 -10.24 -5.90
C ARG A 55 2.79 -10.94 -4.61
N GLN A 56 3.07 -10.30 -3.48
CA GLN A 56 2.71 -10.79 -2.16
C GLN A 56 1.88 -9.73 -1.43
N ILE A 57 0.70 -10.13 -0.94
CA ILE A 57 -0.14 -9.29 -0.08
C ILE A 57 0.12 -9.71 1.37
N PRO A 58 0.68 -8.83 2.22
CA PRO A 58 0.88 -9.15 3.63
C PRO A 58 -0.46 -9.15 4.39
N SER A 59 -0.47 -9.70 5.60
CA SER A 59 -1.64 -9.60 6.47
C SER A 59 -1.90 -8.13 6.87
N ILE A 60 -3.16 -7.81 7.17
CA ILE A 60 -3.56 -6.47 7.61
C ILE A 60 -2.73 -6.02 8.81
N TYR A 61 -2.53 -6.92 9.79
CA TYR A 61 -1.73 -6.62 10.98
C TYR A 61 -0.28 -6.26 10.64
N LEU A 62 0.39 -7.05 9.80
CA LEU A 62 1.77 -6.81 9.43
C LEU A 62 1.92 -5.48 8.68
N ALA A 63 0.98 -5.18 7.80
CA ALA A 63 1.00 -3.94 7.04
C ALA A 63 0.77 -2.68 7.87
N VAL A 64 -0.18 -2.72 8.81
CA VAL A 64 -0.36 -1.65 9.78
C VAL A 64 0.92 -1.45 10.58
N LYS A 65 1.56 -2.54 11.03
CA LYS A 65 2.84 -2.48 11.75
C LYS A 65 3.94 -1.83 10.90
N MET A 66 4.05 -2.17 9.61
CA MET A 66 5.02 -1.58 8.69
C MET A 66 4.79 -0.08 8.51
N ILE A 67 3.56 0.33 8.20
CA ILE A 67 3.20 1.73 7.95
C ILE A 67 3.29 2.59 9.21
N ARG A 68 2.93 2.03 10.37
CA ARG A 68 3.13 2.67 11.68
C ARG A 68 4.60 2.99 11.93
N LYS A 69 5.51 2.06 11.64
CA LYS A 69 6.96 2.32 11.72
C LYS A 69 7.39 3.47 10.79
N CYS A 70 6.80 3.56 9.60
CA CYS A 70 7.04 4.65 8.66
C CYS A 70 6.35 5.98 9.03
N LYS A 71 5.64 6.06 10.17
CA LYS A 71 4.90 7.26 10.63
C LYS A 71 3.88 7.78 9.61
N LEU A 72 3.25 6.87 8.88
CA LEU A 72 2.24 7.20 7.88
C LEU A 72 0.82 6.78 8.35
N PRO A 73 -0.25 7.36 7.76
CA PRO A 73 -1.63 7.04 8.14
C PRO A 73 -2.00 5.55 7.99
N GLU A 74 -2.26 4.89 9.11
CA GLU A 74 -2.63 3.46 9.16
C GLU A 74 -3.93 3.14 8.43
N ILE A 75 -4.89 4.08 8.42
CA ILE A 75 -6.18 3.91 7.74
C ILE A 75 -5.99 3.65 6.24
N MET A 76 -4.98 4.26 5.63
CA MET A 76 -4.64 4.07 4.23
C MET A 76 -4.05 2.68 4.00
N ALA A 77 -3.21 2.19 4.92
CA ALA A 77 -2.66 0.84 4.88
C ALA A 77 -3.76 -0.22 4.85
N VAL A 78 -4.73 -0.11 5.78
CA VAL A 78 -5.84 -1.06 5.87
C VAL A 78 -6.71 -0.97 4.61
N LYS A 79 -7.02 0.24 4.15
CA LYS A 79 -7.83 0.45 2.94
C LYS A 79 -7.18 -0.22 1.73
N TYR A 80 -5.90 0.03 1.50
CA TYR A 80 -5.21 -0.48 0.32
C TYR A 80 -5.05 -2.01 0.36
N ILE A 81 -4.75 -2.61 1.51
CA ILE A 81 -4.67 -4.07 1.59
C ILE A 81 -6.00 -4.75 1.38
N MET A 82 -7.07 -4.26 2.01
CA MET A 82 -8.39 -4.85 1.79
C MET A 82 -8.80 -4.71 0.32
N GLN A 83 -8.49 -3.57 -0.31
CA GLN A 83 -8.73 -3.37 -1.73
C GLN A 83 -7.87 -4.28 -2.62
N ASP A 84 -6.63 -4.56 -2.25
CA ASP A 84 -5.75 -5.49 -2.95
C ASP A 84 -6.24 -6.94 -2.80
N GLN A 85 -6.72 -7.34 -1.63
CA GLN A 85 -7.30 -8.66 -1.38
C GLN A 85 -8.57 -8.89 -2.20
N LEU A 86 -9.49 -7.92 -2.23
CA LEU A 86 -10.70 -8.01 -3.04
C LEU A 86 -10.38 -8.12 -4.52
N TYR A 87 -9.40 -7.34 -4.98
CA TYR A 87 -8.95 -7.40 -6.36
C TYR A 87 -8.31 -8.74 -6.72
N GLN A 88 -7.47 -9.30 -5.83
CA GLN A 88 -6.87 -10.62 -6.03
C GLN A 88 -7.95 -11.72 -6.05
N ALA A 89 -9.03 -11.56 -5.29
CA ALA A 89 -10.18 -12.45 -5.31
C ALA A 89 -11.10 -12.24 -6.55
N GLY A 90 -10.79 -11.28 -7.43
CA GLY A 90 -11.61 -10.95 -8.60
C GLY A 90 -12.93 -10.23 -8.25
N LEU A 91 -13.08 -9.76 -7.01
CA LEU A 91 -14.29 -9.12 -6.51
C LEU A 91 -14.27 -7.61 -6.80
N LYS A 92 -15.34 -7.12 -7.43
CA LYS A 92 -15.48 -5.71 -7.85
C LYS A 92 -16.16 -4.87 -6.76
N PHE A 93 -15.51 -4.74 -5.62
CA PHE A 93 -15.96 -3.89 -4.51
C PHE A 93 -14.97 -2.76 -4.21
N ASP A 94 -15.47 -1.66 -3.64
CA ASP A 94 -14.68 -0.54 -3.13
C ASP A 94 -14.67 -0.55 -1.61
N VAL A 95 -13.49 -0.37 -1.01
CA VAL A 95 -13.31 -0.39 0.44
C VAL A 95 -13.37 1.02 1.03
N GLN A 96 -14.28 1.22 1.98
CA GLN A 96 -14.35 2.41 2.81
C GLN A 96 -14.11 2.05 4.28
N ILE A 97 -13.18 2.76 4.92
CA ILE A 97 -12.81 2.52 6.32
C ILE A 97 -13.09 3.78 7.12
N LYS A 98 -13.67 3.59 8.30
CA LYS A 98 -13.86 4.63 9.31
C LYS A 98 -13.19 4.15 10.60
N LYS A 99 -12.49 5.05 11.29
CA LYS A 99 -11.93 4.75 12.61
C LYS A 99 -13.08 4.71 13.61
N VAL A 100 -13.16 3.64 14.40
CA VAL A 100 -14.08 3.59 15.55
C VAL A 100 -13.50 4.50 16.63
N ALA A 101 -14.36 5.37 17.19
CA ALA A 101 -14.00 6.33 18.24
C ALA A 101 -13.81 5.64 19.59
#